data_AF-A0A957TPI6-F1
#
_entry.id   AF-A0A957TPI6-F1
#
_cell.length_a   1.000
_cell.length_b   1.000
_cell.length_c   1.000
_cell.angle_alpha   90.00
_cell.angle_beta   90.00
_cell.angle_gamma   90.00
#
_symmetry.space_group_name_H-M   'P 1'
#
loop_
_entity.id
_entity.type
_entity.pdbx_description
1 polymer ?
#
loop_
_entity_poly.entity_id
_entity_poly.type
_entity_poly.pdbx_seq_one_letter_code
_entity_poly.pdbx_strand_id
1 'polypeptide(L)' 'MTVETKQDDLLLRVVGLKKYFPIQQGFLRRVVGHVRAVDGVDFFTKRGETFGLVGESGCGKTT' A
#
# COMPACT_ATOMS: atom_id res chain seq x y z
N MET A 1 3.33 -25.47 16.05
CA MET A 1 2.03 -25.26 15.38
C MET A 1 2.26 -24.44 14.13
N THR A 2 2.44 -25.10 12.99
CA THR A 2 2.49 -24.47 11.67
C THR A 2 1.05 -24.22 11.25
N VAL A 3 0.61 -22.96 11.30
CA VAL A 3 -0.74 -22.59 10.86
C VAL A 3 -0.73 -22.61 9.33
N GLU A 4 -1.30 -23.65 8.73
CA GLU A 4 -1.64 -23.65 7.31
C GLU A 4 -2.66 -22.54 7.05
N THR A 5 -2.27 -21.54 6.26
CA THR A 5 -3.18 -20.49 5.79
C THR A 5 -4.16 -21.11 4.79
N LYS A 6 -5.32 -21.57 5.27
CA LYS A 6 -6.45 -21.90 4.39
C LYS A 6 -6.84 -20.65 3.60
N GLN A 7 -6.81 -20.75 2.28
CA GLN A 7 -7.08 -19.63 1.38
C GLN A 7 -8.49 -19.04 1.56
N ASP A 8 -9.43 -19.85 2.04
CA ASP A 8 -10.80 -19.46 2.40
C ASP A 8 -10.89 -18.50 3.61
N ASP A 9 -9.83 -18.41 4.41
CA ASP A 9 -9.78 -17.59 5.63
C ASP A 9 -9.17 -16.20 5.40
N LEU A 10 -8.57 -15.97 4.23
CA LEU A 10 -8.05 -14.66 3.85
C LEU A 10 -9.21 -13.73 3.50
N LEU A 11 -9.31 -12.60 4.22
CA LEU A 11 -10.26 -11.55 3.89
C LEU A 11 -9.70 -10.64 2.78
N LEU A 12 -8.41 -10.32 2.85
CA LEU A 12 -7.72 -9.50 1.88
C LEU A 12 -6.32 -10.05 1.66
N ARG A 13 -5.92 -10.14 0.40
CA ARG A 13 -4.54 -10.42 0.00
C ARG A 13 -4.12 -9.38 -1.03
N VAL A 14 -3.03 -8.70 -0.74
CA VAL A 14 -2.42 -7.67 -1.58
C VAL A 14 -1.02 -8.14 -1.96
N VAL A 15 -0.71 -8.07 -3.25
CA VAL A 15 0.59 -8.45 -3.80
C VAL A 15 1.09 -7.33 -4.71
N GLY A 16 2.29 -6.83 -4.46
CA GLY A 16 3.00 -5.87 -5.26
C GLY A 16 2.35 -4.49 -5.30
N LEU A 17 1.69 -4.05 -4.22
CA LEU A 17 0.99 -2.77 -4.22
C LEU A 17 1.97 -1.63 -4.51
N LYS A 18 1.64 -0.85 -5.54
CA LYS A 18 2.40 0.32 -5.96
C LYS A 18 1.47 1.49 -6.17
N LYS A 19 1.86 2.64 -5.63
CA LYS A 19 1.12 3.88 -5.81
C LYS A 19 2.09 5.05 -5.88
N TYR A 20 2.21 5.61 -7.08
CA TYR A 20 3.11 6.70 -7.37
C TYR A 20 2.32 7.96 -7.75
N PHE A 21 2.60 9.09 -7.12
CA PHE A 21 1.95 10.37 -7.39
C PHE A 21 2.83 11.26 -8.26
N PRO A 22 2.30 11.89 -9.31
CA PRO A 22 3.09 12.74 -10.18
C PRO A 22 3.48 14.05 -9.46
N ILE A 23 4.73 14.45 -9.63
CA ILE A 23 5.23 15.77 -9.24
C ILE A 23 5.08 16.68 -10.46
N GLN A 24 4.22 17.68 -10.35
CA GLN A 24 3.99 18.67 -11.42
C GLN A 24 4.71 19.97 -11.10
N GLN A 25 5.37 20.57 -12.10
CA GLN A 25 6.11 21.82 -11.94
C GLN A 25 5.88 22.79 -13.13
N GLY A 26 6.00 24.09 -12.84
CA GLY A 26 5.89 25.18 -13.81
C GLY A 26 4.45 25.60 -14.14
N PHE A 27 4.32 26.71 -14.87
CA PHE A 27 3.03 27.29 -15.27
C PHE A 27 2.17 26.33 -16.11
N LEU A 28 2.81 25.43 -16.85
CA LEU A 28 2.16 24.43 -17.71
C LEU A 28 1.93 23.08 -16.99
N ARG A 29 2.15 22.99 -15.67
CA ARG A 29 1.97 21.78 -14.83
C ARG A 29 2.56 20.50 -15.46
N ARG A 30 3.80 20.56 -15.95
CA ARG A 30 4.45 19.39 -16.54
C ARG A 30 4.87 18.41 -15.46
N VAL A 31 4.71 17.12 -15.73
CA VAL A 31 5.19 16.05 -14.82
C VAL A 31 6.70 15.98 -14.93
N VAL A 32 7.39 16.20 -13.81
CA VAL A 32 8.86 16.21 -13.71
C VAL A 32 9.40 15.04 -12.88
N GLY A 33 8.53 14.28 -12.21
CA GLY A 33 8.91 13.15 -11.39
C GLY A 33 7.70 12.46 -10.76
N HIS A 34 7.95 11.47 -9.92
CA HIS A 34 6.92 10.79 -9.15
C HIS A 34 7.37 10.56 -7.70
N VAL A 35 6.48 10.84 -6.75
CA VAL A 35 6.63 10.38 -5.36
C VAL A 35 6.13 8.95 -5.28
N ARG A 36 6.98 8.03 -4.83
CA ARG A 36 6.59 6.64 -4.59
C ARG A 36 5.99 6.50 -3.20
N ALA A 37 4.67 6.68 -3.09
CA ALA A 37 3.98 6.59 -1.80
C ALA A 37 3.82 5.15 -1.31
N VAL A 38 3.69 4.19 -2.23
CA VAL A 38 3.78 2.75 -1.93
C VAL A 38 4.62 2.09 -3.03
N ASP A 39 5.59 1.25 -2.70
CA ASP A 39 6.48 0.61 -3.67
C ASP A 39 6.69 -0.89 -3.39
N GLY A 40 5.80 -1.72 -3.94
CA GLY A 40 5.95 -3.18 -3.93
C GLY A 40 5.63 -3.82 -2.59
N VAL A 41 4.54 -3.40 -1.94
CA VAL A 41 4.15 -3.93 -0.63
C VAL A 41 3.24 -5.15 -0.79
N ASP A 42 3.59 -6.23 -0.10
CA ASP A 42 2.81 -7.46 0.04
C ASP A 42 2.24 -7.56 1.45
N PHE A 43 0.93 -7.77 1.58
CA PHE A 43 0.31 -8.06 2.88
C PHE A 43 -1.01 -8.81 2.73
N PHE A 44 -1.48 -9.37 3.83
CA PHE A 44 -2.79 -10.00 3.91
C PHE A 44 -3.42 -9.74 5.27
N THR A 45 -4.74 -9.89 5.35
CA THR A 45 -5.47 -9.96 6.61
C THR A 45 -6.51 -11.06 6.52
N LYS A 46 -6.71 -11.78 7.62
CA LYS A 46 -7.73 -12.83 7.70
C LYS A 46 -9.07 -12.28 8.13
N ARG A 47 -10.11 -13.10 7.99
CA ARG A 47 -11.44 -12.75 8.48
C ARG A 47 -11.42 -12.65 10.01
N GLY A 48 -11.93 -11.54 10.54
CA GLY A 48 -11.98 -11.30 11.97
C GLY A 48 -10.70 -10.71 12.58
N GLU A 49 -9.65 -10.47 11.78
CA GLU A 49 -8.45 -9.74 12.20
C GLU A 49 -8.60 -8.23 11.96
N THR A 50 -8.05 -7.44 12.88
CA THR A 50 -7.92 -6.00 12.72
C THR A 50 -6.52 -5.69 12.20
N PHE A 51 -6.44 -5.07 11.02
CA PHE A 51 -5.19 -4.57 10.45
C PHE A 51 -5.00 -3.08 10.77
N GLY A 52 -3.88 -2.73 11.40
CA GLY A 52 -3.53 -1.35 11.71
C GLY A 52 -2.34 -0.88 10.88
N LEU A 53 -2.50 0.19 10.12
CA LEU A 53 -1.42 0.83 9.36
C LEU A 53 -0.89 2.05 10.10
N VAL A 54 0.37 2.01 10.53
CA VAL A 54 1.01 3.06 11.36
C VAL A 54 2.28 3.60 10.70
N GLY A 55 2.70 4.81 11.10
CA GLY A 55 3.90 5.47 10.58
C GLY A 55 3.81 7.00 10.66
N GLU A 56 4.91 7.67 10.33
CA GLU A 56 5.03 9.14 10.35
C GLU A 56 4.08 9.84 9.35
N SER A 57 3.79 11.12 9.57
CA SER A 57 2.96 11.89 8.64
C SER A 57 3.57 11.87 7.23
N GLY A 58 2.74 11.61 6.21
CA GLY A 58 3.20 11.56 4.81
C GLY A 58 3.81 10.23 4.34
N CYS A 59 3.90 9.19 5.19
CA CYS A 59 4.49 7.89 4.80
C CYS A 59 3.60 7.00 3.90
N GLY A 60 2.51 7.53 3.33
CA GLY A 60 1.67 6.78 2.38
C GLY A 60 0.54 5.93 2.98
N LYS A 61 0.11 6.19 4.23
CA LYS A 61 -0.94 5.37 4.89
C LYS A 61 -2.35 5.54 4.33
N THR A 62 -2.69 6.73 3.84
CA THR A 62 -4.03 7.10 3.34
C THR A 62 -4.12 7.04 1.81
N THR A 63 -3.08 6.47 1.19
CA THR A 63 -2.87 6.45 -0.26
C THR A 63 -3.45 5.19 -0.89
#